data_AF-X1I349-F1
#
_entry.id   AF-X1I349-F1
#
_cell.length_a   1.000
_cell.length_b   1.000
_cell.length_c   1.000
_cell.angle_alpha   90.00
_cell.angle_beta   90.00
_cell.angle_gamma   90.00
#
_symmetry.space_group_name_H-M   'P 1'
#
loop_
_entity.id
_entity.type
_entity.pdbx_description
1 polymer ?
#
loop_
_entity_poly.entity_id
_entity_poly.type
_entity_poly.pdbx_seq_one_letter_code
_entity_poly.pdbx_strand_id
1 'polypeptide(L)'
;GGKRFVYFFPPCIKFLLSKVQQSQNLIHNERLFLVFFLNSLKYPIDQIINIFKTLPDFDDKIAGYQIEFAIKKGYSPHSCAKLETLGICQKDHKIFGDEICREGFYSNNQNRMIKISHPLFYMSVKESRYLWKMKRLDINGQKITKIEKN
;
A
#
# COMPACT_ATOMS: atom_id res chain seq x y z
N GLY A 1 15.02 -7.76 0.79
CA GLY A 1 13.55 -7.60 0.71
C GLY A 1 13.16 -6.22 1.21
N GLY A 2 12.13 -5.58 0.66
CA GLY A 2 11.57 -4.30 1.15
C GLY A 2 11.48 -3.17 0.11
N LYS A 3 12.60 -2.76 -0.49
CA LYS A 3 12.68 -1.51 -1.29
C LYS A 3 11.82 -1.45 -2.57
N ARG A 4 11.41 -2.59 -3.14
CA ARG A 4 10.80 -2.64 -4.49
C ARG A 4 9.29 -2.34 -4.52
N PHE A 5 8.62 -2.29 -3.36
CA PHE A 5 7.15 -2.22 -3.30
C PHE A 5 6.57 -0.83 -3.04
N VAL A 6 7.38 0.14 -2.59
CA VAL A 6 6.89 1.47 -2.19
C VAL A 6 6.14 2.19 -3.33
N TYR A 7 6.59 1.99 -4.57
CA TYR A 7 5.96 2.57 -5.76
C TYR A 7 4.49 2.14 -5.92
N PHE A 8 4.17 0.90 -5.51
CA PHE A 8 2.84 0.31 -5.64
C PHE A 8 1.94 0.57 -4.44
N PHE A 9 2.41 1.26 -3.40
CA PHE A 9 1.61 1.50 -2.20
C PHE A 9 0.27 2.19 -2.50
N PRO A 10 -0.81 1.80 -1.80
CA PRO A 10 -2.12 2.41 -1.96
C PRO A 10 -2.11 3.87 -1.49
N PRO A 11 -3.06 4.70 -1.99
CA PRO A 11 -3.17 6.11 -1.62
C PRO A 11 -3.12 6.37 -0.11
N CYS A 12 -3.83 5.55 0.68
CA CYS A 12 -3.87 5.69 2.14
C CYS A 12 -2.48 5.50 2.79
N ILE A 13 -1.71 4.50 2.36
CA ILE A 13 -0.37 4.26 2.90
C ILE A 13 0.60 5.36 2.47
N LYS A 14 0.53 5.82 1.22
CA LYS A 14 1.36 6.94 0.73
C LYS A 14 1.09 8.22 1.54
N PHE A 15 -0.17 8.52 1.80
CA PHE A 15 -0.56 9.66 2.63
C PHE A 15 -0.02 9.53 4.06
N LEU A 16 -0.18 8.38 4.72
CA LEU A 16 0.36 8.18 6.07
C LEU A 16 1.87 8.31 6.14
N LEU A 17 2.60 7.75 5.17
CA LEU A 17 4.05 7.93 5.09
C LEU A 17 4.44 9.39 4.88
N SER A 18 3.64 10.16 4.12
CA SER A 18 3.90 11.59 3.96
C SER A 18 3.68 12.39 5.25
N LYS A 19 2.66 12.03 6.06
CA LYS A 19 2.47 12.59 7.40
C LYS A 19 3.68 12.31 8.30
N VAL A 20 4.16 11.06 8.29
CA VAL A 20 5.35 10.65 9.05
C VAL A 20 6.59 11.45 8.61
N GLN A 21 6.80 11.61 7.31
CA GLN A 21 7.92 12.41 6.77
C GLN A 21 7.86 13.89 7.17
N GLN A 22 6.66 14.41 7.42
CA GLN A 22 6.43 15.77 7.90
C GLN A 22 6.41 15.87 9.44
N SER A 23 6.80 14.80 10.14
CA SER A 23 6.71 14.69 11.61
C SER A 23 5.33 15.04 12.16
N GLN A 24 4.27 14.74 11.41
CA GLN A 24 2.89 14.90 11.87
C GLN A 24 2.45 13.69 12.66
N ASN A 25 1.83 13.92 13.82
CA ASN A 25 1.29 12.85 14.65
C ASN A 25 0.25 12.02 13.88
N LEU A 26 0.38 10.70 14.01
CA LEU A 26 -0.61 9.74 13.53
C LEU A 26 -1.58 9.39 14.66
N ILE A 27 -2.87 9.28 14.36
CA ILE A 27 -3.85 8.78 15.34
C ILE A 27 -3.70 7.26 15.53
N HIS A 28 -4.22 6.73 16.63
CA HIS A 28 -4.06 5.31 16.99
C HIS A 28 -4.40 4.33 15.84
N ASN A 29 -5.54 4.53 15.18
CA ASN A 29 -5.98 3.68 14.07
C ASN A 29 -5.07 3.80 12.82
N GLU A 30 -4.49 4.97 12.56
CA GLU A 30 -3.51 5.17 11.47
C GLU A 30 -2.23 4.37 11.75
N ARG A 31 -1.74 4.41 13.00
CA ARG A 31 -0.55 3.67 13.43
C ARG A 31 -0.75 2.16 13.29
N LEU A 32 -1.85 1.64 13.85
CA LEU A 32 -2.17 0.21 13.75
C LEU A 32 -2.30 -0.24 12.31
N PHE A 33 -3.01 0.53 11.48
CA PHE A 33 -3.16 0.21 10.07
C PHE A 33 -1.80 0.15 9.35
N LEU A 34 -0.94 1.15 9.56
CA LEU A 34 0.39 1.20 8.93
C LEU A 34 1.27 0.01 9.38
N VAL A 35 1.26 -0.33 10.68
CA VAL A 35 1.97 -1.50 11.22
C VAL A 35 1.48 -2.80 10.56
N PHE A 36 0.17 -3.05 10.58
CA PHE A 36 -0.40 -4.28 10.02
C PHE A 36 -0.14 -4.41 8.52
N PHE A 37 -0.23 -3.30 7.79
CA PHE A 37 0.04 -3.29 6.36
C PHE A 37 1.51 -3.63 6.06
N LEU A 38 2.47 -2.95 6.70
CA LEU A 38 3.90 -3.21 6.48
C LEU A 38 4.32 -4.61 6.95
N ASN A 39 3.78 -5.07 8.07
CA ASN A 39 4.00 -6.44 8.56
C ASN A 39 3.46 -7.49 7.57
N SER A 40 2.31 -7.25 6.95
CA SER A 40 1.75 -8.14 5.91
C SER A 40 2.66 -8.22 4.68
N LEU A 41 3.40 -7.16 4.39
CA LEU A 41 4.44 -7.12 3.35
C LEU A 41 5.79 -7.66 3.81
N LYS A 42 5.87 -8.24 5.03
CA LYS A 42 7.09 -8.82 5.62
C LYS A 42 8.24 -7.82 5.78
N TYR A 43 7.91 -6.56 6.07
CA TYR A 43 8.94 -5.60 6.51
C TYR A 43 9.53 -6.05 7.85
N PRO A 44 10.86 -5.95 8.05
CA PRO A 44 11.47 -6.20 9.35
C PRO A 44 10.88 -5.29 10.42
N ILE A 45 10.69 -5.81 11.63
CA ILE A 45 10.07 -5.07 12.73
C ILE A 45 10.86 -3.79 13.06
N ASP A 46 12.19 -3.85 13.04
CA ASP A 46 13.07 -2.69 13.28
C ASP A 46 12.84 -1.58 12.25
N GLN A 47 12.56 -1.94 10.99
CA GLN A 47 12.24 -0.96 9.95
C GLN A 47 10.88 -0.32 10.20
N ILE A 48 9.89 -1.09 10.68
CA ILE A 48 8.57 -0.57 11.05
C ILE A 48 8.71 0.39 12.23
N ILE A 49 9.45 0.02 13.28
CA ILE A 49 9.71 0.88 14.44
C ILE A 49 10.41 2.17 14.01
N ASN A 50 11.42 2.09 13.16
CA ASN A 50 12.16 3.27 12.69
C ASN A 50 11.30 4.28 11.92
N ILE A 51 10.19 3.86 11.29
CA ILE A 51 9.23 4.78 10.67
C ILE A 51 8.61 5.67 11.75
N PHE A 52 8.20 5.09 12.88
CA PHE A 52 7.52 5.83 13.95
C PHE A 52 8.45 6.67 14.82
N LYS A 53 9.76 6.36 14.90
CA LYS A 53 10.77 7.16 15.61
C LYS A 53 10.86 8.62 15.20
N THR A 54 10.37 8.94 14.01
CA THR A 54 10.37 10.31 13.46
C THR A 54 9.17 11.15 13.93
N LEU A 55 8.24 10.55 14.68
CA LEU A 55 7.05 11.22 15.18
C LEU A 55 7.34 11.94 16.52
N PRO A 56 6.80 13.15 16.73
CA PRO A 56 7.06 13.96 17.92
C PRO A 56 6.69 13.30 19.24
N ASP A 57 5.66 12.46 19.24
CA ASP A 57 5.10 11.79 20.43
C ASP A 57 5.62 10.36 20.62
N PHE A 58 6.66 9.99 19.89
CA PHE A 58 7.17 8.62 19.91
C PHE A 58 7.91 8.31 21.21
N ASP A 59 7.44 7.29 21.94
CA ASP A 59 8.11 6.70 23.09
C ASP A 59 8.60 5.28 22.72
N ASP A 60 9.92 5.10 22.66
CA ASP A 60 10.59 3.83 22.32
C ASP A 60 10.09 2.65 23.17
N LYS A 61 9.81 2.88 24.47
CA LYS A 61 9.41 1.80 25.39
C LYS A 61 7.97 1.36 25.15
N ILE A 62 7.09 2.30 24.81
CA ILE A 62 5.66 2.03 24.61
C ILE A 62 5.40 1.53 23.18
N ALA A 63 6.02 2.16 22.19
CA ALA A 63 5.76 1.88 20.78
C ALA A 63 6.30 0.52 20.33
N GLY A 64 7.51 0.14 20.76
CA GLY A 64 8.09 -1.17 20.43
C GLY A 64 7.20 -2.33 20.90
N TYR A 65 6.79 -2.29 22.18
CA TYR A 65 5.91 -3.31 22.75
C TYR A 65 4.53 -3.36 22.06
N GLN A 66 3.93 -2.21 21.76
CA GLN A 66 2.64 -2.16 21.08
C GLN A 66 2.71 -2.70 19.65
N ILE A 67 3.79 -2.38 18.91
CA ILE A 67 4.02 -2.89 17.55
C ILE A 67 4.25 -4.42 17.59
N GLU A 68 5.08 -4.91 18.50
CA GLU A 68 5.31 -6.35 18.68
C GLU A 68 4.02 -7.10 19.05
N PHE A 69 3.24 -6.56 19.99
CA PHE A 69 1.98 -7.16 20.40
C PHE A 69 0.96 -7.19 19.25
N ALA A 70 0.86 -6.09 18.51
CA ALA A 70 0.01 -6.00 17.32
C ALA A 70 0.41 -7.06 16.28
N ILE A 71 1.70 -7.22 16.02
CA ILE A 71 2.23 -8.24 15.09
C ILE A 71 1.93 -9.65 15.58
N LYS A 72 2.13 -9.94 16.87
CA LYS A 72 1.84 -11.25 17.49
C LYS A 72 0.36 -11.65 17.38
N LYS A 73 -0.55 -10.68 17.35
CA LYS A 73 -1.99 -10.95 17.14
C LYS A 73 -2.33 -11.38 15.71
N GLY A 74 -1.42 -11.21 14.74
CA GLY A 74 -1.55 -11.75 13.39
C GLY A 74 -2.67 -11.13 12.55
N TYR A 75 -3.12 -9.91 12.88
CA TYR A 75 -4.24 -9.29 12.16
C TYR A 75 -3.84 -8.84 10.75
N SER A 76 -4.75 -9.09 9.81
CA SER A 76 -4.72 -8.45 8.48
C SER A 76 -4.98 -6.95 8.62
N PRO A 77 -4.35 -6.10 7.79
CA PRO A 77 -4.74 -4.70 7.70
C PRO A 77 -6.23 -4.57 7.39
N HIS A 78 -6.82 -3.44 7.79
CA HIS A 78 -8.24 -3.17 7.59
C HIS A 78 -8.62 -3.13 6.11
N SER A 79 -9.86 -3.57 5.81
CA SER A 79 -10.48 -3.47 4.48
C SER A 79 -10.69 -2.01 4.07
N CYS A 80 -10.86 -1.77 2.76
CA CYS A 80 -11.14 -0.42 2.25
C CYS A 80 -12.40 0.18 2.89
N ALA A 81 -13.47 -0.61 3.05
CA ALA A 81 -14.69 -0.16 3.72
C ALA A 81 -14.43 0.28 5.18
N LYS A 82 -13.62 -0.48 5.92
CA LYS A 82 -13.26 -0.09 7.30
C LYS A 82 -12.37 1.15 7.32
N LEU A 83 -11.44 1.29 6.38
CA LEU A 83 -10.60 2.49 6.27
C LEU A 83 -11.42 3.74 5.92
N GLU A 84 -12.48 3.60 5.14
CA GLU A 84 -13.42 4.70 4.87
C GLU A 84 -14.14 5.12 6.15
N THR A 85 -14.70 4.17 6.91
CA THR A 85 -15.34 4.47 8.20
C THR A 85 -14.38 5.12 9.21
N LEU A 86 -13.10 4.76 9.17
CA LEU A 86 -12.07 5.32 10.06
C LEU A 86 -11.49 6.64 9.56
N GLY A 87 -11.88 7.15 8.38
CA GLY A 87 -11.32 8.37 7.79
C GLY A 87 -9.88 8.22 7.27
N ILE A 88 -9.39 6.99 7.09
CA ILE A 88 -8.02 6.68 6.65
C ILE A 88 -7.96 6.46 5.13
N CYS A 89 -9.08 6.15 4.48
CA CYS A 89 -9.11 5.96 3.02
C CYS A 89 -8.79 7.27 2.29
N GLN A 90 -7.86 7.21 1.32
CA GLN A 90 -7.38 8.38 0.57
C GLN A 90 -7.56 8.20 -0.94
N LYS A 91 -8.55 7.41 -1.38
CA LYS A 91 -8.79 7.13 -2.81
C LYS A 91 -9.03 8.42 -3.63
N ASP A 92 -9.65 9.42 -3.03
CA ASP A 92 -10.00 10.71 -3.63
C ASP A 92 -9.00 11.83 -3.30
N HIS A 93 -7.89 11.52 -2.63
CA HIS A 93 -6.92 12.54 -2.23
C HIS A 93 -6.29 13.21 -3.47
N LYS A 94 -6.19 14.55 -3.47
CA LYS A 94 -5.70 15.33 -4.62
C LYS A 94 -4.32 14.91 -5.13
N ILE A 95 -3.39 14.64 -4.20
CA ILE A 95 -2.01 14.23 -4.49
C ILE A 95 -1.85 12.70 -4.58
N PHE A 96 -2.34 11.96 -3.58
CA PHE A 96 -2.08 10.51 -3.46
C PHE A 96 -3.13 9.60 -4.08
N GLY A 97 -4.30 10.14 -4.43
CA GLY A 97 -5.42 9.38 -4.97
C GLY A 97 -5.04 8.62 -6.24
N ASP A 98 -5.73 7.50 -6.49
CA ASP A 98 -5.47 6.64 -7.64
C ASP A 98 -6.80 6.16 -8.22
N GLU A 99 -6.94 6.24 -9.54
CA GLU A 99 -8.15 5.90 -10.28
C GLU A 99 -8.56 4.44 -10.06
N ILE A 100 -7.61 3.50 -10.06
CA ILE A 100 -7.91 2.08 -9.80
C ILE A 100 -8.41 1.90 -8.36
N CYS A 101 -7.88 2.67 -7.41
CA CYS A 101 -8.37 2.65 -6.04
C CYS A 101 -9.80 3.19 -5.92
N ARG A 102 -10.17 4.22 -6.70
CA ARG A 102 -11.49 4.84 -6.69
C ARG A 102 -12.55 3.99 -7.40
N GLU A 103 -12.25 3.59 -8.62
CA GLU A 103 -13.24 3.07 -9.58
C GLU A 103 -13.10 1.57 -9.77
N GLY A 104 -11.96 0.99 -9.38
CA GLY A 104 -11.63 -0.40 -9.65
C GLY A 104 -11.08 -0.57 -11.07
N PHE A 105 -11.35 -1.73 -11.66
CA PHE A 105 -10.92 -2.00 -13.03
C PHE A 105 -11.75 -3.07 -13.71
N TYR A 106 -11.78 -3.04 -15.05
CA TYR A 106 -12.40 -4.09 -15.83
C TYR A 106 -11.53 -5.35 -15.89
N SER A 107 -12.10 -6.50 -15.56
CA SER A 107 -11.46 -7.81 -15.70
C SER A 107 -12.01 -8.52 -16.93
N ASN A 108 -11.19 -8.68 -17.97
CA ASN A 108 -11.58 -9.39 -19.19
C ASN A 108 -11.95 -10.86 -18.91
N ASN A 109 -11.21 -11.53 -18.02
CA ASN A 109 -11.48 -12.92 -17.67
C ASN A 109 -12.84 -13.11 -16.97
N GLN A 110 -13.25 -12.13 -16.17
CA GLN A 110 -14.53 -12.19 -15.45
C GLN A 110 -15.65 -11.39 -16.13
N ASN A 111 -15.35 -10.77 -17.28
CA ASN A 111 -16.22 -9.87 -18.04
C ASN A 111 -17.01 -8.86 -17.17
N ARG A 112 -16.34 -8.24 -16.19
CA ARG A 112 -16.98 -7.32 -15.22
C ARG A 112 -16.01 -6.34 -14.59
N MET A 113 -16.57 -5.28 -13.99
CA MET A 113 -15.84 -4.36 -13.12
C MET A 113 -15.51 -5.00 -11.77
N ILE A 114 -14.24 -4.90 -11.36
CA ILE A 114 -13.72 -5.36 -10.07
C ILE A 114 -13.33 -4.15 -9.24
N LYS A 115 -14.04 -3.96 -8.12
CA LYS A 115 -13.70 -2.91 -7.15
C LYS A 115 -12.54 -3.34 -6.26
N ILE A 116 -11.71 -2.37 -5.88
CA ILE A 116 -10.69 -2.58 -4.86
C ILE A 116 -11.36 -2.62 -3.49
N SER A 117 -11.29 -3.77 -2.83
CA SER A 117 -11.87 -4.00 -1.50
C SER A 117 -10.84 -4.01 -0.36
N HIS A 118 -9.56 -4.12 -0.69
CA HIS A 118 -8.50 -4.26 0.30
C HIS A 118 -7.16 -3.64 -0.15
N PRO A 119 -6.39 -2.99 0.74
CA PRO A 119 -5.08 -2.40 0.42
C PRO A 119 -4.06 -3.40 -0.15
N LEU A 120 -4.04 -4.64 0.35
CA LEU A 120 -3.17 -5.68 -0.21
C LEU A 120 -3.63 -6.15 -1.60
N PHE A 121 -4.94 -6.10 -1.87
CA PHE A 121 -5.46 -6.41 -3.22
C PHE A 121 -5.12 -5.29 -4.21
N TYR A 122 -5.15 -4.02 -3.78
CA TYR A 122 -4.64 -2.91 -4.57
C TYR A 122 -3.17 -3.14 -4.99
N MET A 123 -2.32 -3.55 -4.03
CA MET A 123 -0.91 -3.83 -4.29
C MET A 123 -0.73 -4.89 -5.38
N SER A 124 -1.40 -6.04 -5.25
CA SER A 124 -1.26 -7.14 -6.21
C SER A 124 -1.74 -6.75 -7.61
N VAL A 125 -2.79 -5.93 -7.71
CA VAL A 125 -3.29 -5.39 -8.98
C VAL A 125 -2.26 -4.44 -9.62
N LYS A 126 -1.70 -3.49 -8.87
CA LYS A 126 -0.71 -2.53 -9.40
C LYS A 126 0.57 -3.24 -9.83
N GLU A 127 1.04 -4.20 -9.04
CA GLU A 127 2.22 -5.01 -9.39
C GLU A 127 1.97 -5.83 -10.66
N SER A 128 0.83 -6.54 -10.74
CA SER A 128 0.47 -7.33 -11.93
C SER A 128 0.39 -6.48 -13.19
N ARG A 129 -0.20 -5.28 -13.11
CA ARG A 129 -0.27 -4.34 -14.23
C ARG A 129 1.10 -3.84 -14.65
N TYR A 130 1.96 -3.53 -13.69
CA TYR A 130 3.32 -3.10 -13.96
C TYR A 130 4.11 -4.20 -14.67
N LEU A 131 4.09 -5.42 -14.15
CA LEU A 131 4.75 -6.57 -14.76
C LEU A 131 4.21 -6.86 -16.17
N TRP A 132 2.89 -6.76 -16.39
CA TRP A 132 2.30 -6.93 -17.72
C TRP A 132 2.68 -5.82 -18.71
N LYS A 133 2.88 -4.59 -18.23
CA LYS A 133 3.43 -3.50 -19.04
C LYS A 133 4.88 -3.82 -19.43
N MET A 134 5.71 -4.23 -18.48
CA MET A 134 7.12 -4.54 -18.73
C MET A 134 7.32 -5.71 -19.69
N LYS A 135 6.52 -6.78 -19.59
CA LYS A 135 6.59 -7.93 -20.52
C LYS A 135 6.33 -7.57 -22.00
N ARG A 136 5.77 -6.38 -22.27
CA ARG A 136 5.48 -5.89 -23.62
C ARG A 136 6.48 -4.83 -24.07
N LEU A 137 7.57 -4.64 -23.32
CA LEU A 137 8.66 -3.73 -23.65
C LEU A 137 9.92 -4.56 -23.93
N ASP A 138 10.71 -4.14 -24.90
CA ASP A 138 12.03 -4.71 -25.19
C ASP A 138 13.10 -4.19 -24.20
N ILE A 139 14.37 -4.58 -24.41
CA ILE A 139 15.50 -4.16 -23.57
C ILE A 139 15.73 -2.64 -23.58
N ASN A 140 15.22 -1.94 -24.60
CA ASN A 140 15.33 -0.49 -24.78
C ASN A 140 14.05 0.24 -24.34
N GLY A 141 13.06 -0.46 -23.79
CA GLY A 141 11.79 0.12 -23.37
C GLY A 141 10.81 0.42 -24.51
N GLN A 142 11.04 -0.07 -25.73
CA GLN A 142 10.12 0.05 -26.87
C GLN A 142 9.06 -1.05 -26.84
N LYS A 143 7.84 -0.74 -27.29
CA LYS A 143 6.76 -1.74 -27.35
C LYS A 143 7.15 -2.86 -28.31
N ILE A 144 7.06 -4.11 -27.83
CA ILE A 144 7.20 -5.29 -28.67
C ILE A 144 5.96 -5.36 -29.58
N THR A 145 6.09 -4.89 -30.82
CA THR A 145 5.10 -5.12 -31.88
C THR A 145 5.19 -6.58 -32.28
N LYS A 146 4.05 -7.29 -32.26
CA LYS A 146 3.97 -8.64 -32.83
C LYS A 146 4.49 -8.55 -34.27
N ILE A 147 5.56 -9.26 -34.59
CA ILE A 147 5.91 -9.54 -35.98
C ILE A 147 4.70 -10.27 -36.56
N GLU A 148 4.09 -9.68 -37.59
CA GLU A 148 3.04 -10.31 -38.36
C GLU A 148 3.59 -11.65 -38.87
N LYS A 149 3.00 -12.75 -38.39
CA LYS A 149 3.21 -14.05 -39.00
C LYS A 149 2.47 -13.99 -40.34
N ASN A 150 3.22 -13.77 -41.42
CA ASN A 150 2.84 -14.23 -42.76
C ASN A 150 2.56 -15.73 -42.73
#